data_AF-K1AFL5-F1
#
_entry.id   AF-K1AFL5-F1
#
_cell.length_a   1.000
_cell.length_b   1.000
_cell.length_c   1.000
_cell.angle_alpha   90.00
_cell.angle_beta   90.00
_cell.angle_gamma   90.00
#
_symmetry.space_group_name_H-M   'P 1'
#
loop_
_entity.id
_entity.type
_entity.pdbx_description
1 polymer ?
#
loop_
_entity_poly.entity_id
_entity_poly.type
_entity_poly.pdbx_seq_one_letter_code
_entity_poly.pdbx_strand_id
1 'polypeptide(L)'
;RHDEALKVSGKALKAAIFQLLSEFLKEIIKKFIVWLSEKHKNFNSFLEKLKEAVSSFVSNLSKHILNVGQSILTMLVTSIFGTVGEIFLKIWTFIKQGWSSLKDAIDYLNNPENSSKDINIIILELGKVITAGIVVTGGLALGEIIGKSLIAIAPPLAVEIPILGSLASIIGTFMGATVAGITGAFVLKMIDQQIVNKQISELKSKKIDQNNEMLVIQDQLLDVKSIKLQVEKDSVINTIKERHDMAASIMKEKLSDIFAESTRDDKSDFDEIDNLLQELLD
;
A
#
# COMPACT_ATOMS: atom_id res chain seq x y z
N ARG A 1 1.87 4.86 64.56
CA ARG A 1 2.57 6.10 64.11
C ARG A 1 3.78 5.82 63.20
N HIS A 2 4.87 5.15 63.63
CA HIS A 2 6.00 4.81 62.72
C HIS A 2 5.60 3.88 61.56
N ASP A 3 4.80 2.84 61.83
CA ASP A 3 4.28 1.93 60.80
C ASP A 3 3.29 2.58 59.83
N GLU A 4 2.55 3.61 60.28
CA GLU A 4 1.64 4.36 59.43
C GLU A 4 2.39 5.33 58.53
N ALA A 5 3.44 5.98 59.05
CA ALA A 5 4.32 6.83 58.26
C ALA A 5 5.10 6.03 57.20
N LEU A 6 5.59 4.82 57.53
CA LEU A 6 6.22 3.90 56.58
C LEU A 6 5.21 3.37 55.54
N LYS A 7 3.97 3.06 55.93
CA LYS A 7 2.90 2.68 54.99
C LYS A 7 2.51 3.82 54.05
N VAL A 8 2.41 5.06 54.53
CA VAL A 8 2.07 6.23 53.73
C VAL A 8 3.23 6.59 52.78
N SER A 9 4.47 6.52 53.27
CA SER A 9 5.71 6.63 52.48
C SER A 9 5.78 5.59 51.36
N GLY A 10 5.54 4.31 51.68
CA GLY A 10 5.55 3.22 50.69
C GLY A 10 4.45 3.35 49.63
N LYS A 11 3.26 3.85 49.99
CA LYS A 11 2.18 4.14 49.02
C LYS A 11 2.55 5.29 48.08
N ALA A 12 3.13 6.37 48.61
CA ALA A 12 3.57 7.50 47.82
C ALA A 12 4.72 7.13 46.86
N LEU A 13 5.71 6.37 47.36
CA LEU A 13 6.82 5.84 46.56
C LEU A 13 6.31 4.93 45.43
N LYS A 14 5.38 4.01 45.74
CA LYS A 14 4.72 3.16 44.75
C LYS A 14 4.03 4.02 43.69
N ALA A 15 3.21 4.99 44.09
CA ALA A 15 2.50 5.87 43.16
C ALA A 15 3.44 6.67 42.24
N ALA A 16 4.51 7.24 42.80
CA ALA A 16 5.51 7.97 42.04
C ALA A 16 6.19 7.09 40.98
N ILE A 17 6.52 5.83 41.33
CA ILE A 17 7.11 4.89 40.37
C ILE A 17 6.11 4.50 39.28
N PHE A 18 4.86 4.19 39.62
CA PHE A 18 3.84 3.90 38.60
C PHE A 18 3.58 5.10 37.67
N GLN A 19 3.65 6.32 38.20
CA GLN A 19 3.57 7.52 37.38
C GLN A 19 4.74 7.60 36.40
N LEU A 20 5.98 7.43 36.86
CA LEU A 20 7.17 7.44 35.99
C LEU A 20 7.12 6.33 34.94
N LEU A 21 6.65 5.14 35.28
CA LEU A 21 6.44 4.03 34.35
C LEU A 21 5.37 4.37 33.30
N SER A 22 4.27 5.02 33.70
CA SER A 22 3.25 5.48 32.76
C SER A 22 3.76 6.57 31.81
N GLU A 23 4.55 7.51 32.32
CA GLU A 23 5.18 8.55 31.51
C GLU A 23 6.15 7.94 30.49
N PHE A 24 6.99 7.02 30.94
CA PHE A 24 7.89 6.27 30.06
C PHE A 24 7.13 5.52 28.97
N LEU A 25 6.05 4.80 29.31
CA LEU A 25 5.22 4.08 28.35
C LEU A 25 4.61 5.04 27.30
N LYS A 26 4.05 6.17 27.75
CA LYS A 26 3.51 7.19 26.84
C LYS A 26 4.60 7.75 25.92
N GLU A 27 5.77 8.03 26.46
CA GLU A 27 6.90 8.57 25.71
C GLU A 27 7.37 7.57 24.64
N ILE A 28 7.57 6.30 24.99
CA ILE A 28 8.05 5.30 24.04
C ILE A 28 7.00 4.96 22.98
N ILE A 29 5.71 4.89 23.34
CA ILE A 29 4.62 4.70 22.35
C ILE A 29 4.60 5.88 21.38
N LYS A 30 4.69 7.12 21.88
CA LYS A 30 4.73 8.31 21.01
C LYS A 30 5.92 8.27 20.06
N LYS A 31 7.13 7.98 20.57
CA LYS A 31 8.34 7.88 19.74
C LYS A 31 8.22 6.74 18.73
N PHE A 32 7.61 5.62 19.10
CA PHE A 32 7.35 4.51 18.20
C PHE A 32 6.39 4.88 17.06
N ILE A 33 5.27 5.57 17.36
CA ILE A 33 4.32 6.05 16.34
C ILE A 33 4.97 7.06 15.39
N VAL A 34 5.76 7.99 15.93
CA VAL A 34 6.50 8.97 15.12
C VAL A 34 7.48 8.23 14.20
N TRP A 35 8.25 7.28 14.74
CA TRP A 35 9.18 6.48 13.95
C TRP A 35 8.49 5.65 12.86
N LEU A 36 7.31 5.08 13.14
CA LEU A 36 6.49 4.39 12.13
C LEU A 36 6.03 5.32 11.00
N SER A 37 6.02 6.64 11.22
CA SER A 37 5.62 7.65 10.24
C SER A 37 6.82 8.23 9.47
N GLU A 38 8.06 7.89 9.84
CA GLU A 38 9.27 8.38 9.16
C GLU A 38 9.44 7.76 7.76
N LYS A 39 9.90 8.56 6.79
CA LYS A 39 10.10 8.12 5.38
C LYS A 39 11.24 7.12 5.21
N HIS A 40 12.33 7.29 5.96
CA HIS A 40 13.49 6.40 5.95
C HIS A 40 13.59 5.68 7.29
N LYS A 41 12.88 4.56 7.39
CA LYS A 41 12.83 3.75 8.61
C LYS A 41 14.11 2.96 8.73
N ASN A 42 14.89 3.28 9.74
CA ASN A 42 16.09 2.56 10.13
C ASN A 42 15.87 2.01 11.53
N PHE A 43 16.16 0.72 11.74
CA PHE A 43 16.07 0.12 13.07
C PHE A 43 16.96 0.85 14.11
N ASN A 44 18.15 1.29 13.70
CA ASN A 44 19.03 2.06 14.55
C ASN A 44 18.42 3.43 14.92
N SER A 45 17.61 4.05 14.05
CA SER A 45 16.91 5.30 14.41
C SER A 45 15.86 5.06 15.48
N PHE A 46 15.22 3.89 15.52
CA PHE A 46 14.35 3.50 16.63
C PHE A 46 15.12 3.24 17.93
N LEU A 47 16.27 2.56 17.85
CA LEU A 47 17.12 2.33 19.04
C LEU A 47 17.56 3.65 19.69
N GLU A 48 17.89 4.68 18.90
CA GLU A 48 18.20 6.00 19.46
C GLU A 48 16.99 6.63 20.17
N LYS A 49 15.78 6.50 19.60
CA LYS A 49 14.54 6.96 20.24
C LYS A 49 14.24 6.20 21.54
N LEU A 50 14.53 4.91 21.57
CA LEU A 50 14.42 4.08 22.78
C LEU A 50 15.43 4.49 23.84
N LYS A 51 16.69 4.74 23.46
CA LYS A 51 17.74 5.27 24.34
C LYS A 51 17.35 6.60 24.96
N GLU A 52 16.80 7.51 24.17
CA GLU A 52 16.27 8.79 24.65
C GLU A 52 15.18 8.59 25.72
N ALA A 53 14.22 7.69 25.48
CA ALA A 53 13.15 7.41 26.43
C ALA A 53 13.67 6.76 27.73
N VAL A 54 14.62 5.83 27.62
CA VAL A 54 15.29 5.23 28.79
C VAL A 54 16.06 6.29 29.58
N SER A 55 16.78 7.19 28.90
CA SER A 55 17.50 8.29 29.54
C SER A 55 16.56 9.24 30.30
N SER A 56 15.43 9.61 29.68
CA SER A 56 14.36 10.40 30.29
C SER A 56 13.83 9.71 31.57
N PHE A 57 13.49 8.43 31.47
CA PHE A 57 13.01 7.64 32.61
C PHE A 57 14.04 7.58 33.75
N VAL A 58 15.29 7.22 33.46
CA VAL A 58 16.34 7.10 34.48
C VAL A 58 16.65 8.45 35.12
N SER A 59 16.62 9.54 34.35
CA SER A 59 16.79 10.90 34.86
C SER A 59 15.68 11.27 35.85
N ASN A 60 14.42 10.98 35.51
CA ASN A 60 13.29 11.25 36.40
C ASN A 60 13.27 10.32 37.61
N LEU A 61 13.65 9.04 37.45
CA LEU A 61 13.82 8.09 38.55
C LEU A 61 14.91 8.57 39.51
N SER A 62 16.05 9.02 38.98
CA SER A 62 17.15 9.56 39.77
C SER A 62 16.69 10.79 40.56
N LYS A 63 16.10 11.78 39.89
CA LYS A 63 15.71 13.05 40.53
C LYS A 63 14.61 12.93 41.57
N HIS A 64 13.64 12.04 41.36
CA HIS A 64 12.45 11.97 42.21
C HIS A 64 12.51 10.86 43.25
N ILE A 65 13.30 9.80 43.01
CA ILE A 65 13.32 8.60 43.86
C ILE A 65 14.69 8.36 44.51
N LEU A 66 15.77 8.38 43.72
CA LEU A 66 17.07 7.85 44.17
C LEU A 66 18.08 8.91 44.63
N ASN A 67 17.95 10.16 44.16
CA ASN A 67 18.91 11.24 44.35
C ASN A 67 20.36 10.83 44.08
N VAL A 68 20.61 10.12 42.97
CA VAL A 68 21.93 9.58 42.62
C VAL A 68 22.72 10.52 41.71
N GLY A 69 24.05 10.52 41.87
CA GLY A 69 24.96 11.33 41.06
C GLY A 69 25.04 10.90 39.59
N GLN A 70 25.60 11.78 38.75
CA GLN A 70 25.65 11.62 37.29
C GLN A 70 26.33 10.31 36.81
N SER A 71 27.31 9.82 37.57
CA SER A 71 28.00 8.55 37.26
C SER A 71 27.05 7.35 37.35
N ILE A 72 26.28 7.24 38.45
CA ILE A 72 25.28 6.18 38.64
C ILE A 72 24.15 6.32 37.60
N LEU A 73 23.71 7.54 37.30
CA LEU A 73 22.72 7.81 36.24
C LEU A 73 23.19 7.23 34.89
N THR A 74 24.44 7.48 34.52
CA THR A 74 25.02 7.01 33.25
C THR A 74 25.14 5.48 33.21
N MET A 75 25.52 4.87 34.34
CA MET A 75 25.57 3.40 34.48
C MET A 75 24.17 2.78 34.34
N LEU A 76 23.14 3.38 34.96
CA LEU A 76 21.77 2.90 34.85
C LEU A 76 21.25 2.99 33.42
N VAL A 77 21.44 4.12 32.74
CA VAL A 77 21.05 4.28 31.33
C VAL A 77 21.75 3.26 30.44
N THR A 78 23.06 3.13 30.58
CA THR A 78 23.87 2.21 29.75
C THR A 78 23.49 0.75 30.00
N SER A 79 23.29 0.35 31.25
CA SER A 79 22.93 -1.03 31.60
C SER A 79 21.55 -1.42 31.08
N ILE A 80 20.54 -0.55 31.29
CA ILE A 80 19.18 -0.78 30.81
C ILE A 80 19.17 -0.79 29.28
N PHE A 81 19.73 0.24 28.64
CA PHE A 81 19.74 0.35 27.18
C PHE A 81 20.56 -0.76 26.53
N GLY A 82 21.70 -1.14 27.09
CA GLY A 82 22.53 -2.23 26.57
C GLY A 82 21.77 -3.55 26.53
N THR A 83 21.15 -3.92 27.65
CA THR A 83 20.34 -5.14 27.76
C THR A 83 19.13 -5.11 26.82
N VAL A 84 18.37 -4.01 26.83
CA VAL A 84 17.17 -3.85 26.02
C VAL A 84 17.52 -3.81 24.51
N GLY A 85 18.56 -3.07 24.14
CA GLY A 85 19.01 -2.90 22.76
C GLY A 85 19.54 -4.20 22.16
N GLU A 86 20.32 -4.98 22.91
CA GLU A 86 20.82 -6.29 22.46
C GLU A 86 19.66 -7.25 22.16
N ILE A 87 18.65 -7.27 23.02
CA ILE A 87 17.51 -8.18 22.85
C ILE A 87 16.58 -7.70 21.73
N PHE A 88 16.36 -6.39 21.60
CA PHE A 88 15.65 -5.83 20.44
C PHE A 88 16.37 -6.15 19.13
N LEU A 89 17.71 -6.12 19.10
CA LEU A 89 18.51 -6.52 17.94
C LEU A 89 18.34 -8.01 17.62
N LYS A 90 18.34 -8.88 18.65
CA LYS A 90 18.08 -10.32 18.49
C LYS A 90 16.69 -10.57 17.92
N ILE A 91 15.67 -9.90 18.45
CA ILE A 91 14.31 -10.03 17.94
C ILE A 91 14.22 -9.50 16.50
N TRP A 92 14.82 -8.35 16.21
CA TRP A 92 14.85 -7.81 14.84
C TRP A 92 15.53 -8.76 13.85
N THR A 93 16.63 -9.36 14.26
CA THR A 93 17.36 -10.35 13.45
C THR A 93 16.51 -11.61 13.24
N PHE A 94 15.84 -12.09 14.29
CA PHE A 94 14.92 -13.22 14.21
C PHE A 94 13.73 -12.93 13.31
N ILE A 95 13.15 -11.73 13.39
CA ILE A 95 12.08 -11.28 12.49
C ILE A 95 12.60 -11.26 11.06
N LYS A 96 13.77 -10.65 10.79
CA LYS A 96 14.36 -10.64 9.44
C LYS A 96 14.59 -12.05 8.88
N GLN A 97 15.03 -12.99 9.72
CA GLN A 97 15.28 -14.38 9.33
C GLN A 97 13.97 -15.16 9.13
N GLY A 98 13.05 -15.09 10.09
CA GLY A 98 11.71 -15.71 10.01
C GLY A 98 10.83 -15.11 8.92
N TRP A 99 11.13 -13.88 8.48
CA TRP A 99 10.46 -13.24 7.35
C TRP A 99 10.68 -13.98 6.03
N SER A 100 11.82 -14.65 5.83
CA SER A 100 12.03 -15.50 4.66
C SER A 100 11.01 -16.63 4.63
N SER A 101 10.85 -17.35 5.75
CA SER A 101 9.86 -18.43 5.88
C SER A 101 8.41 -17.93 5.75
N LEU A 102 8.12 -16.72 6.23
CA LEU A 102 6.83 -16.07 6.06
C LEU A 102 6.54 -15.70 4.60
N LYS A 103 7.55 -15.19 3.89
CA LYS A 103 7.45 -14.92 2.45
C LYS A 103 7.19 -16.20 1.68
N ASP A 104 7.89 -17.28 2.00
CA ASP A 104 7.72 -18.58 1.34
C ASP A 104 6.29 -19.14 1.56
N ALA A 105 5.72 -18.96 2.76
CA ALA A 105 4.33 -19.34 3.05
C ALA A 105 3.30 -18.47 2.30
N ILE A 106 3.57 -17.16 2.16
CA ILE A 106 2.73 -16.25 1.38
C ILE A 106 2.82 -16.58 -0.12
N ASP A 107 4.02 -16.81 -0.65
CA ASP A 107 4.24 -17.19 -2.05
C ASP A 107 3.60 -18.55 -2.36
N TYR A 108 3.65 -19.50 -1.42
CA TYR A 108 2.97 -20.81 -1.54
C TYR A 108 1.46 -20.70 -1.69
N LEU A 109 0.81 -19.78 -0.96
CA LEU A 109 -0.64 -19.53 -1.04
C LEU A 109 -1.05 -18.68 -2.25
N ASN A 110 -0.12 -17.89 -2.81
CA ASN A 110 -0.36 -17.10 -4.01
C ASN A 110 -0.18 -17.87 -5.32
N ASN A 111 0.29 -19.12 -5.26
CA ASN A 111 0.33 -19.98 -6.41
C ASN A 111 -1.12 -20.33 -6.85
N PRO A 112 -1.53 -20.11 -8.11
CA PRO A 112 -2.89 -20.39 -8.59
C PRO A 112 -3.36 -21.84 -8.33
N GLU A 113 -2.44 -22.81 -8.26
CA GLU A 113 -2.74 -24.20 -7.87
C GLU A 113 -3.17 -24.37 -6.40
N ASN A 114 -2.83 -23.40 -5.53
CA ASN A 114 -3.13 -23.39 -4.10
C ASN A 114 -4.17 -22.33 -3.72
N SER A 115 -4.82 -21.69 -4.70
CA SER A 115 -5.81 -20.62 -4.49
C SER A 115 -7.03 -21.00 -3.65
N SER A 116 -7.27 -22.30 -3.45
CA SER A 116 -8.30 -22.86 -2.57
C SER A 116 -7.83 -23.10 -1.13
N LYS A 117 -6.55 -22.87 -0.82
CA LYS A 117 -5.99 -23.09 0.52
C LYS A 117 -6.16 -21.87 1.42
N ASP A 118 -6.40 -22.21 2.67
CA ASP A 118 -7.04 -21.35 3.64
C ASP A 118 -6.06 -20.32 4.23
N ILE A 119 -6.50 -19.06 4.32
CA ILE A 119 -5.79 -17.93 4.97
C ILE A 119 -5.30 -18.29 6.38
N ASN A 120 -5.94 -19.28 7.01
CA ASN A 120 -5.58 -19.88 8.29
C ASN A 120 -4.13 -20.39 8.36
N ILE A 121 -3.51 -20.82 7.24
CA ILE A 121 -2.10 -21.25 7.21
C ILE A 121 -1.14 -20.06 7.42
N ILE A 122 -1.44 -18.91 6.80
CA ILE A 122 -0.67 -17.66 7.02
C ILE A 122 -0.82 -17.24 8.47
N ILE A 123 -2.04 -17.26 9.01
CA ILE A 123 -2.30 -16.89 10.41
C ILE A 123 -1.54 -17.81 11.37
N LEU A 124 -1.43 -19.11 11.08
CA LEU A 124 -0.69 -20.07 11.89
C LEU A 124 0.84 -19.83 11.85
N GLU A 125 1.42 -19.63 10.67
CA GLU A 125 2.86 -19.35 10.53
C GLU A 125 3.23 -17.98 11.13
N LEU A 126 2.36 -16.98 10.98
CA LEU A 126 2.45 -15.71 11.69
C LEU A 126 2.42 -15.90 13.21
N GLY A 127 1.50 -16.73 13.69
CA GLY A 127 1.39 -17.09 15.09
C GLY A 127 2.68 -17.72 15.62
N LYS A 128 3.34 -18.59 14.85
CA LYS A 128 4.63 -19.19 15.23
C LYS A 128 5.75 -18.16 15.29
N VAL A 129 5.86 -17.23 14.34
CA VAL A 129 6.90 -16.20 14.36
C VAL A 129 6.69 -15.20 15.50
N ILE A 130 5.45 -14.77 15.73
CA ILE A 130 5.09 -13.89 16.86
C ILE A 130 5.36 -14.60 18.18
N THR A 131 4.90 -15.84 18.32
CA THR A 131 5.07 -16.61 19.55
C THR A 131 6.54 -16.95 19.77
N ALA A 132 7.31 -17.38 18.76
CA ALA A 132 8.74 -17.65 18.90
C ALA A 132 9.53 -16.37 19.21
N GLY A 133 9.25 -15.25 18.55
CA GLY A 133 9.91 -13.97 18.85
C GLY A 133 9.63 -13.46 20.26
N ILE A 134 8.40 -13.66 20.75
CA ILE A 134 7.98 -13.26 22.11
C ILE A 134 8.45 -14.27 23.17
N VAL A 135 8.46 -15.57 22.88
CA VAL A 135 8.76 -16.66 23.83
C VAL A 135 10.26 -16.95 23.93
N VAL A 136 11.01 -16.95 22.83
CA VAL A 136 12.46 -17.27 22.82
C VAL A 136 13.28 -16.19 23.55
N THR A 137 12.76 -14.97 23.65
CA THR A 137 13.43 -13.81 24.28
C THR A 137 12.64 -13.19 25.43
N GLY A 138 11.69 -13.97 25.98
CA GLY A 138 10.65 -13.62 26.96
C GLY A 138 10.84 -12.32 27.75
N GLY A 139 9.83 -11.44 27.67
CA GLY A 139 9.72 -10.22 28.49
C GLY A 139 9.94 -10.45 30.00
N LEU A 140 9.72 -11.67 30.49
CA LEU A 140 10.03 -12.10 31.86
C LEU A 140 11.54 -12.18 32.13
N ALA A 141 12.30 -12.88 31.27
CA ALA A 141 13.76 -12.99 31.38
C ALA A 141 14.43 -11.62 31.21
N LEU A 142 13.93 -10.82 30.27
CA LEU A 142 14.28 -9.40 30.12
C LEU A 142 14.07 -8.62 31.42
N GLY A 143 12.89 -8.75 32.02
CA GLY A 143 12.53 -8.03 33.22
C GLY A 143 13.36 -8.43 34.43
N GLU A 144 13.73 -9.70 34.54
CA GLU A 144 14.63 -10.18 35.58
C GLU A 144 16.06 -9.65 35.43
N ILE A 145 16.62 -9.67 34.22
CA ILE A 145 17.98 -9.18 33.96
C ILE A 145 18.06 -7.68 34.28
N ILE A 146 17.08 -6.91 33.79
CA ILE A 146 16.97 -5.48 34.08
C ILE A 146 16.78 -5.27 35.59
N GLY A 147 15.85 -5.98 36.23
CA GLY A 147 15.61 -5.86 37.67
C GLY A 147 16.87 -6.14 38.50
N LYS A 148 17.63 -7.19 38.18
CA LYS A 148 18.89 -7.54 38.85
C LYS A 148 19.96 -6.45 38.63
N SER A 149 20.07 -5.90 37.44
CA SER A 149 21.04 -4.83 37.16
C SER A 149 20.69 -3.52 37.87
N LEU A 150 19.39 -3.22 38.01
CA LEU A 150 18.92 -2.06 38.80
C LEU A 150 19.27 -2.21 40.28
N ILE A 151 19.09 -3.39 40.87
CA ILE A 151 19.48 -3.65 42.27
C ILE A 151 20.99 -3.45 42.47
N ALA A 152 21.80 -3.98 41.54
CA ALA A 152 23.25 -3.91 41.64
C ALA A 152 23.79 -2.47 41.55
N ILE A 153 23.20 -1.64 40.67
CA ILE A 153 23.68 -0.27 40.41
C ILE A 153 23.00 0.75 41.36
N ALA A 154 21.76 0.49 41.76
CA ALA A 154 20.98 1.34 42.65
C ALA A 154 20.35 0.51 43.79
N PRO A 155 21.13 0.16 44.83
CA PRO A 155 20.67 -0.62 45.97
C PRO A 155 19.37 -0.13 46.65
N PRO A 156 19.06 1.18 46.72
CA PRO A 156 17.78 1.63 47.27
C PRO A 156 16.52 1.12 46.53
N LEU A 157 16.66 0.60 45.30
CA LEU A 157 15.55 -0.03 44.57
C LEU A 157 15.26 -1.48 45.00
N ALA A 158 16.06 -2.05 45.89
CA ALA A 158 15.82 -3.39 46.43
C ALA A 158 14.63 -3.46 47.40
N VAL A 159 14.03 -2.31 47.76
CA VAL A 159 12.87 -2.25 48.66
C VAL A 159 11.73 -3.12 48.12
N GLU A 160 11.26 -4.06 48.94
CA GLU A 160 10.21 -5.00 48.58
C GLU A 160 8.82 -4.40 48.77
N ILE A 161 7.96 -4.66 47.78
CA ILE A 161 6.52 -4.46 47.87
C ILE A 161 5.88 -5.85 47.99
N PRO A 162 5.03 -6.09 49.01
CA PRO A 162 4.33 -7.36 49.16
C PRO A 162 3.65 -7.80 47.87
N ILE A 163 3.79 -9.08 47.51
CA ILE A 163 3.23 -9.73 46.31
C ILE A 163 3.87 -9.31 44.97
N LEU A 164 4.43 -8.09 44.87
CA LEU A 164 4.93 -7.53 43.60
C LEU A 164 6.46 -7.60 43.44
N GLY A 165 7.18 -8.01 44.49
CA GLY A 165 8.64 -8.06 44.50
C GLY A 165 9.26 -6.68 44.78
N SER A 166 10.55 -6.53 44.45
CA SER A 166 11.27 -5.26 44.66
C SER A 166 10.84 -4.18 43.66
N LEU A 167 11.10 -2.92 43.99
CA LEU A 167 10.89 -1.81 43.06
C LEU A 167 11.66 -2.03 41.75
N ALA A 168 12.89 -2.54 41.85
CA ALA A 168 13.68 -2.92 40.69
C ALA A 168 13.03 -4.03 39.86
N SER A 169 12.44 -5.08 40.47
CA SER A 169 11.76 -6.13 39.71
C SER A 169 10.49 -5.63 39.02
N ILE A 170 9.76 -4.69 39.64
CA ILE A 170 8.59 -4.04 39.03
C ILE A 170 9.02 -3.24 37.80
N ILE A 171 10.05 -2.39 37.94
CA ILE A 171 10.59 -1.59 36.83
C ILE A 171 11.11 -2.51 35.71
N GLY A 172 11.88 -3.54 36.07
CA GLY A 172 12.42 -4.51 35.13
C GLY A 172 11.31 -5.22 34.36
N THR A 173 10.36 -5.82 35.06
CA THR A 173 9.21 -6.52 34.44
C THR A 173 8.41 -5.60 33.53
N PHE A 174 8.18 -4.36 33.97
CA PHE A 174 7.48 -3.37 33.15
C PHE A 174 8.24 -3.01 31.88
N MET A 175 9.56 -2.80 31.97
CA MET A 175 10.40 -2.55 30.80
C MET A 175 10.41 -3.74 29.86
N GLY A 176 10.59 -4.96 30.37
CA GLY A 176 10.53 -6.18 29.57
C GLY A 176 9.19 -6.36 28.86
N ALA A 177 8.08 -6.11 29.55
CA ALA A 177 6.74 -6.14 28.97
C ALA A 177 6.52 -5.05 27.91
N THR A 178 7.01 -3.83 28.16
CA THR A 178 6.91 -2.71 27.21
C THR A 178 7.68 -3.01 25.92
N VAL A 179 8.90 -3.52 26.05
CA VAL A 179 9.75 -3.97 24.94
C VAL A 179 9.05 -5.06 24.13
N ALA A 180 8.49 -6.07 24.79
CA ALA A 180 7.73 -7.14 24.14
C ALA A 180 6.47 -6.61 23.43
N GLY A 181 5.73 -5.70 24.04
CA GLY A 181 4.53 -5.10 23.45
C GLY A 181 4.83 -4.28 22.20
N ILE A 182 5.86 -3.43 22.22
CA ILE A 182 6.31 -2.66 21.06
C ILE A 182 6.76 -3.60 19.94
N THR A 183 7.51 -4.63 20.29
CA THR A 183 7.96 -5.65 19.34
C THR A 183 6.79 -6.36 18.67
N GLY A 184 5.79 -6.80 19.44
CA GLY A 184 4.58 -7.43 18.90
C GLY A 184 3.82 -6.50 17.95
N ALA A 185 3.63 -5.23 18.35
CA ALA A 185 3.00 -4.22 17.51
C ALA A 185 3.79 -3.96 16.21
N PHE A 186 5.12 -3.98 16.30
CA PHE A 186 6.01 -3.81 15.17
C PHE A 186 5.88 -4.97 14.16
N VAL A 187 5.88 -6.22 14.63
CA VAL A 187 5.65 -7.39 13.79
C VAL A 187 4.29 -7.31 13.09
N LEU A 188 3.22 -6.99 13.83
CA LEU A 188 1.88 -6.78 13.27
C LEU A 188 1.87 -5.72 12.15
N LYS A 189 2.58 -4.61 12.35
CA LYS A 189 2.63 -3.55 11.34
C LYS A 189 3.36 -3.96 10.07
N MET A 190 4.42 -4.75 10.17
CA MET A 190 5.14 -5.26 9.00
C MET A 190 4.25 -6.16 8.13
N ILE A 191 3.41 -6.97 8.77
CA ILE A 191 2.46 -7.87 8.09
C ILE A 191 1.40 -7.06 7.34
N ASP A 192 0.78 -6.11 8.03
CA ASP A 192 -0.23 -5.20 7.47
C ASP A 192 0.29 -4.49 6.20
N GLN A 193 1.50 -3.94 6.25
CA GLN A 193 2.10 -3.27 5.09
C GLN A 193 2.31 -4.19 3.88
N GLN A 194 2.60 -5.47 4.11
CA GLN A 194 2.86 -6.42 3.03
C GLN A 194 1.57 -6.89 2.36
N ILE A 195 0.52 -7.11 3.15
CA ILE A 195 -0.84 -7.35 2.64
C ILE A 195 -1.29 -6.17 1.77
N VAL A 196 -1.10 -4.93 2.26
CA VAL A 196 -1.45 -3.71 1.51
C VAL A 196 -0.62 -3.57 0.23
N ASN A 197 0.70 -3.78 0.30
CA ASN A 197 1.56 -3.71 -0.89
C ASN A 197 1.18 -4.74 -1.96
N LYS A 198 0.79 -5.95 -1.52
CA LYS A 198 0.29 -6.98 -2.43
C LYS A 198 -0.98 -6.54 -3.13
N GLN A 199 -1.97 -6.02 -2.40
CA GLN A 199 -3.21 -5.48 -2.98
C GLN A 199 -2.93 -4.36 -4.00
N ILE A 200 -2.00 -3.45 -3.70
CA ILE A 200 -1.60 -2.39 -4.63
C ILE A 200 -0.99 -2.97 -5.91
N SER A 201 -0.15 -4.01 -5.79
CA SER A 201 0.46 -4.69 -6.94
C SER A 201 -0.58 -5.40 -7.80
N GLU A 202 -1.51 -6.14 -7.18
CA GLU A 202 -2.61 -6.82 -7.87
C GLU A 202 -3.51 -5.82 -8.61
N LEU A 203 -3.87 -4.71 -7.96
CA LEU A 203 -4.66 -3.63 -8.60
C LEU A 203 -3.92 -2.98 -9.78
N LYS A 204 -2.60 -2.78 -9.67
CA LYS A 204 -1.78 -2.26 -10.79
C LYS A 204 -1.74 -3.24 -11.96
N SER A 205 -1.53 -4.54 -11.69
CA SER A 205 -1.54 -5.58 -12.73
C SER A 205 -2.88 -5.59 -13.46
N LYS A 206 -3.99 -5.65 -12.70
CA LYS A 206 -5.35 -5.64 -13.28
C LYS A 206 -5.61 -4.41 -14.15
N LYS A 207 -5.11 -3.24 -13.75
CA LYS A 207 -5.22 -2.01 -14.56
C LYS A 207 -4.42 -2.09 -15.86
N ILE A 208 -3.25 -2.73 -15.85
CA ILE A 208 -2.45 -2.95 -17.06
C ILE A 208 -3.18 -3.90 -18.01
N ASP A 209 -3.72 -5.00 -17.49
CA ASP A 209 -4.45 -5.99 -18.31
C ASP A 209 -5.68 -5.36 -18.98
N GLN A 210 -6.47 -4.58 -18.23
CA GLN A 210 -7.61 -3.83 -18.78
C GLN A 210 -7.20 -2.82 -19.85
N ASN A 211 -6.08 -2.12 -19.67
CA ASN A 211 -5.57 -1.20 -20.68
C ASN A 211 -5.13 -1.94 -21.94
N ASN A 212 -4.52 -3.12 -21.81
CA ASN A 212 -4.12 -3.94 -22.95
C ASN A 212 -5.34 -4.49 -23.72
N GLU A 213 -6.38 -4.96 -23.03
CA GLU A 213 -7.64 -5.36 -23.65
C GLU A 213 -8.29 -4.18 -24.41
N MET A 214 -8.30 -2.99 -23.81
CA MET A 214 -8.80 -1.78 -24.48
C MET A 214 -8.00 -1.44 -25.74
N LEU A 215 -6.68 -1.60 -25.75
CA LEU A 215 -5.84 -1.39 -26.93
C LEU A 215 -6.20 -2.37 -28.06
N VAL A 216 -6.40 -3.65 -27.73
CA VAL A 216 -6.82 -4.66 -28.71
C VAL A 216 -8.20 -4.32 -29.31
N ILE A 217 -9.16 -3.90 -28.48
CA ILE A 217 -10.49 -3.49 -28.95
C ILE A 217 -10.40 -2.23 -29.84
N GLN A 218 -9.53 -1.27 -29.49
CA GLN A 218 -9.32 -0.06 -30.30
C GLN A 218 -8.74 -0.40 -31.68
N ASP A 219 -7.79 -1.33 -31.75
CA ASP A 219 -7.20 -1.80 -33.01
C ASP A 219 -8.26 -2.46 -33.91
N GLN A 220 -9.06 -3.37 -33.35
CA GLN A 220 -10.19 -3.98 -34.07
C GLN A 220 -11.20 -2.93 -34.55
N LEU A 221 -11.45 -1.88 -33.78
CA LEU A 221 -12.36 -0.80 -34.17
C LEU A 221 -11.79 0.05 -35.30
N LEU A 222 -10.46 0.26 -35.35
CA LEU A 222 -9.78 0.91 -36.47
C LEU A 222 -9.87 0.08 -37.75
N ASP A 223 -9.69 -1.24 -37.65
CA ASP A 223 -9.85 -2.16 -38.79
C ASP A 223 -11.28 -2.12 -39.34
N VAL A 224 -12.29 -2.23 -38.47
CA VAL A 224 -13.71 -2.13 -38.87
C VAL A 224 -14.01 -0.78 -39.50
N LYS A 225 -13.44 0.32 -38.97
CA LYS A 225 -13.58 1.66 -39.54
C LYS A 225 -12.94 1.75 -40.93
N SER A 226 -11.77 1.15 -41.13
CA SER A 226 -11.06 1.11 -42.41
C SER A 226 -11.88 0.33 -43.47
N ILE A 227 -12.39 -0.85 -43.09
CA ILE A 227 -13.25 -1.67 -43.95
C ILE A 227 -14.51 -0.90 -44.33
N LYS A 228 -15.20 -0.28 -43.35
CA LYS A 228 -16.42 0.49 -43.61
C LYS A 228 -16.16 1.68 -44.54
N LEU A 229 -15.03 2.35 -44.38
CA LEU A 229 -14.62 3.46 -45.25
C LEU A 229 -14.36 2.98 -46.69
N GLN A 230 -13.72 1.82 -46.87
CA GLN A 230 -13.54 1.23 -48.22
C GLN A 230 -14.88 0.88 -48.86
N VAL A 231 -15.77 0.19 -48.14
CA VAL A 231 -17.11 -0.15 -48.62
C VAL A 231 -17.90 1.10 -49.02
N GLU A 232 -17.83 2.17 -48.23
CA GLU A 232 -18.49 3.44 -48.55
C GLU A 232 -17.89 4.09 -49.80
N LYS A 233 -16.56 4.10 -49.95
CA LYS A 233 -15.88 4.57 -51.17
C LYS A 233 -16.33 3.80 -52.41
N ASP A 234 -16.35 2.47 -52.33
CA ASP A 234 -16.75 1.61 -53.44
C ASP A 234 -18.22 1.85 -53.82
N SER A 235 -19.10 2.00 -52.83
CA SER A 235 -20.50 2.36 -53.05
C SER A 235 -20.65 3.71 -53.75
N VAL A 236 -19.89 4.73 -53.34
CA VAL A 236 -19.91 6.05 -53.97
C VAL A 236 -19.38 5.99 -55.41
N ILE A 237 -18.28 5.27 -55.65
CA ILE A 237 -17.72 5.09 -56.99
C ILE A 237 -18.73 4.40 -57.92
N ASN A 238 -19.39 3.33 -57.45
CA ASN A 238 -20.41 2.63 -58.22
C ASN A 238 -21.61 3.55 -58.54
N THR A 239 -22.07 4.33 -57.57
CA THR A 239 -23.16 5.31 -57.78
C THR A 239 -22.77 6.38 -58.81
N ILE A 240 -21.53 6.88 -58.77
CA ILE A 240 -21.02 7.85 -59.76
C ILE A 240 -21.00 7.21 -61.15
N LYS A 241 -20.52 5.97 -61.26
CA LYS A 241 -20.46 5.24 -62.53
C LYS A 241 -21.85 5.04 -63.13
N GLU A 242 -22.80 4.55 -62.33
CA GLU A 242 -24.20 4.37 -62.75
C GLU A 242 -24.82 5.67 -63.26
N ARG A 243 -24.60 6.78 -62.55
CA ARG A 243 -25.09 8.11 -62.97
C ARG A 243 -24.43 8.59 -64.26
N HIS A 244 -23.15 8.31 -64.45
CA HIS A 244 -22.42 8.68 -65.66
C HIS A 244 -22.91 7.87 -66.87
N ASP A 245 -23.13 6.56 -66.70
CA ASP A 245 -23.69 5.68 -67.73
C ASP A 245 -25.12 6.10 -68.11
N MET A 246 -25.93 6.49 -67.12
CA MET A 246 -27.27 7.05 -67.34
C MET A 246 -27.22 8.36 -68.12
N ALA A 247 -26.35 9.30 -67.74
CA ALA A 247 -26.19 10.57 -68.43
C ALA A 247 -25.72 10.37 -69.88
N ALA A 248 -24.79 9.46 -70.13
CA ALA A 248 -24.33 9.11 -71.46
C ALA A 248 -25.46 8.53 -72.33
N SER A 249 -26.32 7.69 -71.73
CA SER A 249 -27.48 7.10 -72.41
C SER A 249 -28.50 8.17 -72.80
N ILE A 250 -28.86 9.08 -71.87
CA ILE A 250 -29.76 10.21 -72.13
C ILE A 250 -29.17 11.13 -73.21
N MET A 251 -27.87 11.42 -73.15
CA MET A 251 -27.21 12.28 -74.14
C MET A 251 -27.21 11.65 -75.53
N LYS A 252 -26.97 10.33 -75.62
CA LYS A 252 -27.05 9.59 -76.88
C LYS A 252 -28.47 9.59 -77.45
N GLU A 253 -29.48 9.38 -76.61
CA GLU A 253 -30.89 9.47 -77.01
C GLU A 253 -31.20 10.85 -77.59
N LYS A 254 -30.88 11.94 -76.86
CA LYS A 254 -31.15 13.31 -77.31
C LYS A 254 -30.38 13.71 -78.56
N LEU A 255 -29.12 13.28 -78.71
CA LEU A 255 -28.37 13.50 -79.96
C LEU A 255 -29.02 12.75 -81.12
N SER A 256 -29.46 11.50 -80.91
CA SER A 256 -30.17 10.73 -81.93
C SER A 256 -31.46 11.42 -82.36
N ASP A 257 -32.23 11.97 -81.42
CA ASP A 257 -33.43 12.76 -81.71
C ASP A 257 -33.10 13.96 -82.62
N ILE A 258 -32.03 14.71 -82.31
CA ILE A 258 -31.60 15.89 -83.08
C ILE A 258 -31.17 15.51 -84.50
N PHE A 259 -30.38 14.43 -84.66
CA PHE A 259 -29.90 14.01 -85.97
C PHE A 259 -31.03 13.42 -86.83
N ALA A 260 -32.01 12.74 -86.23
CA ALA A 260 -33.19 12.26 -86.95
C ALA A 260 -34.06 13.40 -87.49
N GLU A 261 -34.24 14.48 -86.71
CA GLU A 261 -34.97 15.68 -87.14
C GLU A 261 -34.30 16.35 -88.35
N SER A 262 -32.97 16.38 -88.41
CA SER A 262 -32.21 16.97 -89.54
C SER A 262 -32.27 16.19 -90.86
N THR A 263 -32.90 15.00 -90.87
CA THR A 263 -33.05 14.15 -92.07
C THR A 263 -34.45 14.15 -92.66
N ARG A 264 -35.38 14.98 -92.15
CA ARG A 264 -36.66 15.24 -92.82
C ARG A 264 -36.39 16.01 -94.12
N ASP A 265 -36.92 15.50 -95.23
CA ASP A 265 -36.77 16.08 -96.56
C ASP A 265 -37.62 17.35 -96.66
N ASP A 266 -37.00 18.51 -96.42
CA ASP A 266 -37.62 19.85 -96.50
C ASP A 266 -38.27 20.16 -97.86
N LYS A 267 -38.09 19.31 -98.89
CA LYS A 267 -38.74 19.46 -100.21
C LYS A 267 -40.26 19.40 -100.13
N SER A 268 -40.82 18.58 -99.24
CA SER A 268 -42.28 18.43 -99.08
C SER A 268 -42.94 19.75 -98.70
N ASP A 269 -42.28 20.56 -97.88
CA ASP A 269 -42.86 21.79 -97.32
C ASP A 269 -42.82 22.95 -98.33
N PHE A 270 -41.86 22.93 -99.27
CA PHE A 270 -41.83 23.91 -100.37
C PHE A 270 -42.85 23.60 -101.47
N ASP A 271 -43.12 22.32 -101.76
CA ASP A 271 -44.14 21.92 -102.73
C ASP A 271 -45.57 22.27 -102.25
N GLU A 272 -45.81 22.29 -100.94
CA GLU A 272 -47.07 22.72 -100.33
C GLU A 272 -47.24 24.25 -100.38
N ILE A 273 -46.15 25.01 -100.21
CA ILE A 273 -46.15 26.47 -100.37
C ILE A 273 -46.39 26.88 -101.83
N ASP A 274 -45.80 26.18 -102.80
CA ASP A 274 -45.99 26.47 -104.23
C ASP A 274 -47.43 26.17 -104.68
N ASN A 275 -48.07 25.12 -104.15
CA ASN A 275 -49.49 24.85 -104.40
C ASN A 275 -50.41 25.92 -103.78
N LEU A 276 -50.13 26.37 -102.56
CA LEU A 276 -50.92 27.44 -101.91
C LEU A 276 -50.75 28.79 -102.61
N LEU A 277 -49.58 29.07 -103.19
CA LEU A 277 -49.35 30.27 -103.99
C LEU A 277 -50.06 30.21 -105.35
N GLN A 278 -50.17 29.03 -105.98
CA GLN A 278 -50.96 28.84 -107.20
C GLN A 278 -52.46 29.02 -106.95
N GLU A 279 -52.99 28.54 -105.82
CA GLU A 279 -54.41 28.69 -105.45
C GLU A 279 -54.81 30.15 -105.13
N LEU A 280 -53.86 31.01 -104.76
CA LEU A 280 -54.09 32.45 -104.53
C LEU A 280 -54.02 33.32 -105.82
N LEU A 281 -53.53 32.74 -106.92
CA LEU A 281 -53.36 33.43 -108.20
C LEU A 281 -54.50 33.15 -109.21
N ASP A 282 -55.39 32.21 -108.90
CA ASP A 282 -56.67 31.93 -109.59
C ASP A 282 -57.88 32.58 -108.87
#